data_AF-A0A959LXZ0-F1
#
_entry.id   AF-A0A959LXZ0-F1
#
_cell.length_a   1.000
_cell.length_b   1.000
_cell.length_c   1.000
_cell.angle_alpha   90.00
_cell.angle_beta   90.00
_cell.angle_gamma   90.00
#
_symmetry.space_group_name_H-M   'P 1'
#
loop_
_entity.id
_entity.type
_entity.pdbx_description
1 polymer ?
#
loop_
_entity_poly.entity_id
_entity_poly.type
_entity_poly.pdbx_seq_one_letter_code
_entity_poly.pdbx_strand_id
1 'polypeptide(L)'
;GAQNCHEAPSGAYTGEISVEMLRSVGVKFVILGHSERREYFHETDAQIAKKVEAVLAGGLRPIFCCGESLDIRESGKHVEHVTTQLKNSIFQLAPEDYKKVIIAYEPIWAIGTGKTASPKQAQDMHKAIRAAVTKQFGAEIGNMQTILYGGSCKPANAKELFAQEDVDGGLIGGASLDASDFIAIMESF
;
A
#
# COMPACT_ATOMS: atom_id res chain seq x y z
N GLY A 1 -0.51 -5.15 12.97
CA GLY A 1 0.52 -5.19 11.91
C GLY A 1 1.75 -4.44 12.37
N ALA A 2 2.79 -4.38 11.55
CA ALA A 2 3.94 -3.49 11.75
C ALA A 2 3.96 -2.39 10.67
N GLN A 3 4.51 -1.23 11.00
CA GLN A 3 4.56 -0.06 10.10
C GLN A 3 5.82 -0.01 9.22
N ASN A 4 6.81 -0.87 9.51
CA ASN A 4 8.03 -1.06 8.73
C ASN A 4 8.75 -2.33 9.22
N CYS A 5 9.71 -2.81 8.44
CA CYS A 5 10.78 -3.71 8.88
C CYS A 5 12.06 -3.43 8.09
N HIS A 6 13.16 -4.07 8.49
CA HIS A 6 14.40 -4.10 7.74
C HIS A 6 14.51 -5.36 6.88
N GLU A 7 15.23 -5.29 5.76
CA GLU A 7 15.40 -6.40 4.83
C GLU A 7 16.31 -7.52 5.36
N ALA A 8 17.26 -7.18 6.24
CA ALA A 8 18.18 -8.16 6.80
C ALA A 8 17.55 -8.92 7.99
N PRO A 9 17.77 -10.24 8.12
CA PRO A 9 17.24 -11.04 9.22
C PRO A 9 17.89 -10.69 10.58
N SER A 10 19.15 -10.27 10.57
CA SER A 10 19.92 -9.81 11.73
C SER A 10 21.13 -8.99 11.26
N GLY A 11 21.76 -8.23 12.17
CA GLY A 11 23.02 -7.54 11.88
C GLY A 11 23.18 -6.21 12.61
N ALA A 12 24.21 -5.45 12.23
CA ALA A 12 24.53 -4.14 12.78
C ALA A 12 23.63 -3.04 12.18
N TYR A 13 22.33 -3.13 12.44
CA TYR A 13 21.29 -2.20 11.98
C TYR A 13 20.59 -1.57 13.20
N THR A 14 21.32 -0.77 13.96
CA THR A 14 20.81 -0.16 15.20
C THR A 14 19.54 0.64 14.93
N GLY A 15 18.48 0.34 15.67
CA GLY A 15 17.17 1.00 15.55
C GLY A 15 16.18 0.29 14.62
N GLU A 16 16.63 -0.70 13.85
CA GLU A 16 15.79 -1.44 12.92
C GLU A 16 15.19 -2.71 13.55
N ILE A 17 14.10 -3.20 12.95
CA ILE A 17 13.37 -4.39 13.39
C ILE A 17 13.36 -5.43 12.26
N SER A 18 13.80 -6.65 12.56
CA SER A 18 13.81 -7.73 11.57
C SER A 18 12.44 -8.41 11.46
N VAL A 19 12.21 -9.06 10.32
CA VAL A 19 10.98 -9.85 10.07
C VAL A 19 10.80 -10.97 11.11
N GLU A 20 11.90 -11.59 11.57
CA GLU A 20 11.84 -12.63 12.60
C GLU A 20 11.35 -12.11 13.94
N MET A 21 11.78 -10.91 14.33
CA MET A 21 11.29 -10.24 15.55
C MET A 21 9.79 -9.92 15.44
N LEU A 22 9.31 -9.47 14.28
CA LEU A 22 7.88 -9.21 14.06
C LEU A 22 7.07 -10.51 14.15
N ARG A 23 7.55 -11.59 13.52
CA ARG A 23 6.89 -12.89 13.55
C ARG A 23 6.80 -13.46 14.97
N SER A 24 7.84 -13.30 15.79
CA SER A 24 7.88 -13.84 17.15
C SER A 24 6.82 -13.25 18.08
N VAL A 25 6.32 -12.04 17.78
CA VAL A 25 5.24 -11.36 18.51
C VAL A 25 3.88 -11.45 17.80
N GLY A 26 3.74 -12.33 16.81
CA GLY A 26 2.46 -12.62 16.16
C GLY A 26 2.01 -11.60 15.10
N VAL A 27 2.90 -10.74 14.61
CA VAL A 27 2.59 -9.86 13.47
C VAL A 27 2.27 -10.71 12.24
N LYS A 28 1.23 -10.32 11.50
CA LYS A 28 0.80 -10.97 10.24
C LYS A 28 1.03 -10.12 8.99
N PHE A 29 0.98 -8.80 9.15
CA PHE A 29 1.06 -7.82 8.06
C PHE A 29 2.12 -6.77 8.37
N VAL A 30 2.86 -6.35 7.34
CA VAL A 30 3.88 -5.30 7.43
C VAL A 30 3.65 -4.27 6.33
N ILE A 31 3.47 -3.01 6.70
CA ILE A 31 3.40 -1.88 5.77
C ILE A 31 4.81 -1.57 5.29
N LEU A 32 4.98 -1.42 3.98
CA LEU A 32 6.26 -1.17 3.34
C LEU A 32 6.13 -0.08 2.27
N GLY A 33 7.10 0.83 2.22
CA GLY A 33 7.12 1.89 1.22
C GLY A 33 6.03 2.95 1.41
N HIS A 34 5.53 3.13 2.64
CA HIS A 34 4.60 4.22 2.97
C HIS A 34 5.20 5.55 2.54
N SER A 35 4.38 6.46 2.01
CA SER A 35 4.80 7.76 1.51
C SER A 35 5.73 8.53 2.47
N GLU A 36 5.44 8.55 3.78
CA GLU A 36 6.29 9.19 4.80
C GLU A 36 7.69 8.56 4.89
N ARG A 37 7.82 7.25 4.66
CA ARG A 37 9.12 6.57 4.67
C ARG A 37 9.95 6.87 3.43
N ARG A 38 9.27 7.00 2.28
CA ARG A 38 9.91 7.44 1.03
C ARG A 38 10.39 8.89 1.15
N GLU A 39 9.58 9.76 1.73
CA GLU A 39 9.87 11.19 1.85
C GLU A 39 10.94 11.47 2.92
N TYR A 40 10.70 11.04 4.17
CA TYR A 40 11.52 11.46 5.32
C TYR A 40 12.71 10.54 5.59
N PHE A 41 12.64 9.27 5.16
CA PHE A 41 13.68 8.27 5.37
C PHE A 41 14.33 7.81 4.06
N HIS A 42 13.94 8.43 2.94
CA HIS A 42 14.51 8.20 1.61
C HIS A 42 14.49 6.74 1.17
N GLU A 43 13.45 5.99 1.56
CA GLU A 43 13.30 4.61 1.10
C GLU A 43 13.12 4.55 -0.42
N THR A 44 14.03 3.83 -1.06
CA THR A 44 14.02 3.60 -2.51
C THR A 44 13.20 2.37 -2.87
N ASP A 45 12.70 2.31 -4.12
CA ASP A 45 12.01 1.11 -4.64
C ASP A 45 12.87 -0.16 -4.48
N ALA A 46 14.19 -0.05 -4.68
CA ALA A 46 15.11 -1.18 -4.54
C ALA A 46 15.22 -1.69 -3.09
N GLN A 47 15.19 -0.79 -2.10
CA GLN A 47 15.16 -1.20 -0.68
C GLN A 47 13.81 -1.83 -0.35
N ILE A 48 12.72 -1.25 -0.84
CA ILE A 48 11.37 -1.74 -0.59
C ILE A 48 11.17 -3.13 -1.21
N ALA A 49 11.72 -3.39 -2.41
CA ALA A 49 11.73 -4.71 -3.04
C ALA A 49 12.35 -5.77 -2.11
N LYS A 50 13.54 -5.48 -1.56
CA LYS A 50 14.22 -6.39 -0.61
C LYS A 50 13.42 -6.61 0.67
N LYS A 51 12.76 -5.58 1.19
CA LYS A 51 11.89 -5.71 2.36
C LYS A 51 10.66 -6.56 2.06
N VAL A 52 10.05 -6.40 0.88
CA VAL A 52 8.92 -7.24 0.43
C VAL A 52 9.34 -8.70 0.38
N GLU A 53 10.48 -9.00 -0.24
CA GLU A 53 11.05 -10.35 -0.29
C GLU A 53 11.31 -10.91 1.12
N ALA A 54 11.90 -10.11 2.01
CA ALA A 54 12.17 -10.52 3.39
C ALA A 54 10.88 -10.83 4.17
N VAL A 55 9.84 -10.00 4.02
CA VAL A 55 8.53 -10.20 4.66
C VAL A 55 7.87 -11.49 4.16
N LEU A 56 7.91 -11.74 2.84
CA LEU A 56 7.37 -12.96 2.23
C LEU A 56 8.15 -14.21 2.68
N ALA A 57 9.49 -14.15 2.69
CA ALA A 57 10.35 -15.23 3.17
C ALA A 57 10.13 -15.54 4.66
N GLY A 58 9.79 -14.53 5.46
CA GLY A 58 9.40 -14.69 6.86
C GLY A 58 8.01 -15.28 7.07
N GLY A 59 7.22 -15.49 6.01
CA GLY A 59 5.83 -15.98 6.09
C GLY A 59 4.82 -14.91 6.49
N LEU A 60 5.20 -13.63 6.43
CA LEU A 60 4.33 -12.49 6.69
C LEU A 60 3.77 -11.93 5.37
N ARG A 61 2.73 -11.09 5.45
CA ARG A 61 2.12 -10.48 4.26
C ARG A 61 2.51 -9.00 4.14
N PRO A 62 3.11 -8.58 3.02
CA PRO A 62 3.43 -7.17 2.80
C PRO A 62 2.18 -6.39 2.35
N ILE A 63 2.02 -5.18 2.91
CA ILE A 63 1.14 -4.12 2.40
C ILE A 63 2.06 -3.10 1.72
N PHE A 64 2.21 -3.22 0.41
CA PHE A 64 3.07 -2.36 -0.40
C PHE A 64 2.35 -1.06 -0.72
N CYS A 65 2.93 0.06 -0.30
CA CYS A 65 2.37 1.39 -0.54
C CYS A 65 2.99 2.03 -1.78
N CYS A 66 2.13 2.66 -2.57
CA CYS A 66 2.48 3.39 -3.79
C CYS A 66 1.57 4.60 -3.94
N GLY A 67 2.06 5.64 -4.60
CA GLY A 67 1.37 6.92 -4.61
C GLY A 67 2.16 8.02 -5.29
N GLU A 68 1.46 9.07 -5.69
CA GLU A 68 2.04 10.24 -6.33
C GLU A 68 1.90 11.52 -5.49
N SER A 69 2.88 12.43 -5.62
CA SER A 69 2.78 13.80 -5.12
C SER A 69 1.83 14.66 -5.96
N LEU A 70 1.47 15.84 -5.45
CA LEU A 70 0.60 16.78 -6.17
C LEU A 70 1.20 17.19 -7.52
N ASP A 71 2.50 17.49 -7.57
CA ASP A 71 3.18 17.91 -8.80
C ASP A 71 3.14 16.83 -9.89
N ILE A 72 3.26 15.55 -9.50
CA ILE A 72 3.15 14.42 -10.42
C ILE A 72 1.70 14.26 -10.91
N ARG A 73 0.72 14.49 -10.03
CA ARG A 73 -0.70 14.49 -10.39
C ARG A 73 -1.01 15.57 -11.41
N GLU A 74 -0.61 16.81 -11.12
CA GLU A 74 -0.87 18.00 -11.94
C GLU A 74 -0.15 17.95 -13.29
N SER A 75 1.01 17.28 -13.37
CA SER A 75 1.70 17.01 -14.64
C SER A 75 1.09 15.87 -15.48
N GLY A 76 0.04 15.19 -14.97
CA GLY A 76 -0.62 14.09 -15.68
C GLY A 76 0.14 12.77 -15.69
N LYS A 77 1.24 12.64 -14.93
CA LYS A 77 2.13 11.46 -14.93
C LYS A 77 1.86 10.45 -13.81
N HIS A 78 0.80 10.66 -13.02
CA HIS A 78 0.47 9.85 -11.83
C HIS A 78 0.36 8.34 -12.11
N VAL A 79 -0.31 7.93 -13.20
CA VAL A 79 -0.41 6.50 -13.57
C VAL A 79 0.97 5.92 -13.91
N GLU A 80 1.78 6.64 -14.68
CA GLU A 80 3.14 6.21 -15.07
C GLU A 80 4.04 6.08 -13.84
N HIS A 81 3.99 7.07 -12.94
CA HIS A 81 4.78 7.10 -11.71
C HIS A 81 4.45 5.91 -10.81
N VAL A 82 3.18 5.70 -10.50
CA VAL A 82 2.73 4.59 -9.65
C VAL A 82 3.08 3.25 -10.29
N THR A 83 2.80 3.08 -11.59
CA THR A 83 3.16 1.84 -12.31
C THR A 83 4.67 1.56 -12.26
N THR A 84 5.51 2.60 -12.24
CA THR A 84 6.96 2.46 -12.10
C THR A 84 7.35 1.96 -10.71
N GLN A 85 6.74 2.47 -9.64
CA GLN A 85 6.94 1.97 -8.28
C GLN A 85 6.60 0.47 -8.17
N LEU A 86 5.47 0.04 -8.75
CA LEU A 86 5.06 -1.37 -8.84
C LEU A 86 6.10 -2.23 -9.57
N LYS A 87 6.56 -1.77 -10.74
CA LYS A 87 7.54 -2.46 -11.58
C LYS A 87 8.88 -2.68 -10.89
N ASN A 88 9.35 -1.65 -10.20
CA ASN A 88 10.65 -1.66 -9.55
C ASN A 88 10.65 -2.45 -8.24
N SER A 89 9.48 -2.59 -7.59
CA SER A 89 9.40 -3.14 -6.24
C SER A 89 8.81 -4.54 -6.16
N ILE A 90 7.72 -4.83 -6.89
CA ILE A 90 6.94 -6.06 -6.69
C ILE A 90 6.63 -6.85 -7.96
N PHE A 91 6.84 -6.29 -9.16
CA PHE A 91 6.61 -7.05 -10.41
C PHE A 91 7.73 -8.03 -10.77
N GLN A 92 8.85 -7.99 -10.05
CA GLN A 92 9.94 -8.96 -10.18
C GLN A 92 9.68 -10.25 -9.40
N LEU A 93 8.65 -10.28 -8.54
CA LEU A 93 8.30 -11.45 -7.75
C LEU A 93 7.79 -12.59 -8.64
N ALA A 94 8.04 -13.82 -8.20
CA ALA A 94 7.34 -14.98 -8.76
C ALA A 94 5.82 -14.84 -8.54
N PRO A 95 4.97 -15.30 -9.47
CA PRO A 95 3.51 -15.18 -9.36
C PRO A 95 2.93 -15.68 -8.03
N GLU A 96 3.46 -16.78 -7.49
CA GLU A 96 3.00 -17.37 -6.23
C GLU A 96 3.33 -16.52 -4.99
N ASP A 97 4.41 -15.76 -5.05
CA ASP A 97 4.78 -14.82 -4.00
C ASP A 97 4.02 -13.50 -4.15
N TYR A 98 3.84 -13.03 -5.38
CA TYR A 98 3.04 -11.84 -5.69
C TYR A 98 1.61 -11.95 -5.16
N LYS A 99 0.95 -13.13 -5.30
CA LYS A 99 -0.40 -13.39 -4.79
C LYS A 99 -0.60 -13.09 -3.30
N LYS A 100 0.49 -13.02 -2.51
CA LYS A 100 0.44 -12.74 -1.06
C LYS A 100 0.48 -11.24 -0.75
N VAL A 101 0.84 -10.40 -1.72
CA VAL A 101 1.02 -8.93 -1.59
C VAL A 101 -0.33 -8.21 -1.62
N ILE A 102 -0.50 -7.26 -0.72
CA ILE A 102 -1.59 -6.28 -0.75
C ILE A 102 -1.01 -4.95 -1.23
N ILE A 103 -1.72 -4.24 -2.10
CA ILE A 103 -1.33 -2.89 -2.52
C ILE A 103 -2.17 -1.88 -1.74
N ALA A 104 -1.53 -0.81 -1.25
CA ALA A 104 -2.21 0.38 -0.75
C ALA A 104 -1.87 1.57 -1.67
N TYR A 105 -2.87 2.10 -2.34
CA TYR A 105 -2.73 3.29 -3.18
C TYR A 105 -2.96 4.56 -2.35
N GLU A 106 -1.95 5.42 -2.31
CA GLU A 106 -1.90 6.61 -1.49
C GLU A 106 -1.80 7.86 -2.37
N PRO A 107 -2.90 8.60 -2.63
CA PRO A 107 -2.78 9.93 -3.21
C PRO A 107 -2.08 10.83 -2.17
N ILE A 108 -0.75 11.00 -2.26
CA ILE A 108 0.08 11.63 -1.22
C ILE A 108 -0.42 13.04 -0.90
N TRP A 109 -0.89 13.75 -1.93
CA TRP A 109 -1.49 15.08 -1.82
C TRP A 109 -2.79 15.15 -0.99
N ALA A 110 -3.41 14.01 -0.69
CA ALA A 110 -4.62 13.87 0.13
C ALA A 110 -4.35 13.31 1.54
N ILE A 111 -3.10 12.99 1.90
CA ILE A 111 -2.75 12.46 3.22
C ILE A 111 -2.58 13.61 4.21
N GLY A 112 -3.35 13.62 5.30
CA GLY A 112 -3.20 14.60 6.38
C GLY A 112 -3.55 16.06 6.02
N THR A 113 -3.91 16.35 4.76
CA THR A 113 -4.21 17.72 4.27
C THR A 113 -5.69 18.12 4.43
N GLY A 114 -6.55 17.18 4.80
CA GLY A 114 -8.01 17.37 4.81
C GLY A 114 -8.65 17.42 3.42
N LYS A 115 -7.85 17.46 2.34
CA LYS A 115 -8.31 17.21 0.97
C LYS A 115 -8.44 15.71 0.78
N THR A 116 -9.54 15.27 0.17
CA THR A 116 -9.76 13.85 -0.12
C THR A 116 -9.88 13.68 -1.63
N ALA A 117 -9.24 12.64 -2.18
CA ALA A 117 -9.47 12.29 -3.57
C ALA A 117 -10.94 11.91 -3.75
N SER A 118 -11.57 12.34 -4.84
CA SER A 118 -12.96 11.94 -5.09
C SER A 118 -13.04 10.42 -5.28
N PRO A 119 -14.20 9.79 -5.02
CA PRO A 119 -14.38 8.36 -5.28
C PRO A 119 -13.99 7.98 -6.72
N LYS A 120 -14.30 8.83 -7.69
CA LYS A 120 -13.87 8.64 -9.07
C LYS A 120 -12.34 8.67 -9.24
N GLN A 121 -11.62 9.58 -8.57
CA GLN A 121 -10.16 9.62 -8.65
C GLN A 121 -9.50 8.40 -8.01
N ALA A 122 -10.07 7.89 -6.91
CA ALA A 122 -9.65 6.62 -6.30
C ALA A 122 -9.87 5.45 -7.25
N GLN A 123 -11.10 5.34 -7.80
CA GLN A 123 -11.47 4.31 -8.76
C GLN A 123 -10.56 4.31 -10.00
N ASP A 124 -10.32 5.47 -10.61
CA ASP A 124 -9.50 5.58 -11.82
C ASP A 124 -8.06 5.06 -11.57
N MET A 125 -7.50 5.31 -10.39
CA MET A 125 -6.16 4.83 -10.03
C MET A 125 -6.12 3.36 -9.66
N HIS A 126 -7.09 2.87 -8.90
CA HIS A 126 -7.19 1.46 -8.55
C HIS A 126 -7.37 0.59 -9.81
N LYS A 127 -8.22 1.03 -10.74
CA LYS A 127 -8.39 0.39 -12.04
C LYS A 127 -7.09 0.38 -12.86
N ALA A 128 -6.35 1.49 -12.86
CA ALA A 128 -5.07 1.56 -13.57
C ALA A 128 -4.01 0.62 -12.96
N ILE A 129 -3.94 0.54 -11.63
CA ILE A 129 -3.09 -0.40 -10.91
C ILE A 129 -3.49 -1.84 -11.27
N ARG A 130 -4.78 -2.19 -11.15
CA ARG A 130 -5.29 -3.53 -11.49
C ARG A 130 -4.96 -3.90 -12.93
N ALA A 131 -5.13 -2.97 -13.87
CA ALA A 131 -4.77 -3.19 -15.27
C ALA A 131 -3.25 -3.43 -15.45
N ALA A 132 -2.39 -2.72 -14.72
CA ALA A 132 -0.95 -2.94 -14.74
C ALA A 132 -0.57 -4.32 -14.19
N VAL A 133 -1.24 -4.76 -13.12
CA VAL A 133 -1.07 -6.10 -12.53
C VAL A 133 -1.54 -7.19 -13.50
N THR A 134 -2.75 -7.05 -14.06
CA THR A 134 -3.29 -7.97 -15.08
C THR A 134 -2.35 -8.10 -16.28
N LYS A 135 -1.76 -6.99 -16.73
CA LYS A 135 -0.80 -7.01 -17.84
C LYS A 135 0.47 -7.78 -17.49
N GLN A 136 0.95 -7.68 -16.26
CA GLN A 136 2.18 -8.33 -15.82
C GLN A 136 1.99 -9.82 -15.49
N PHE A 137 0.92 -10.16 -14.78
CA PHE A 137 0.73 -11.46 -14.16
C PHE A 137 -0.47 -12.26 -14.71
N GLY A 138 -1.23 -11.68 -15.64
CA GLY A 138 -2.44 -12.28 -16.21
C GLY A 138 -3.72 -11.95 -15.44
N ALA A 139 -4.86 -12.23 -16.08
CA ALA A 139 -6.19 -11.84 -15.58
C ALA A 139 -6.56 -12.50 -14.24
N GLU A 140 -6.13 -13.74 -14.01
CA GLU A 140 -6.39 -14.44 -12.75
C GLU A 140 -5.84 -13.66 -11.56
N ILE A 141 -4.54 -13.30 -11.60
CA ILE A 141 -3.88 -12.57 -10.51
C ILE A 141 -4.42 -11.14 -10.41
N GLY A 142 -4.62 -10.45 -11.53
CA GLY A 142 -5.16 -9.09 -11.51
C GLY A 142 -6.57 -9.00 -10.90
N ASN A 143 -7.43 -9.98 -11.16
CA ASN A 143 -8.78 -10.02 -10.59
C ASN A 143 -8.79 -10.35 -9.09
N MET A 144 -7.78 -11.09 -8.60
CA MET A 144 -7.66 -11.43 -7.17
C MET A 144 -6.87 -10.39 -6.35
N GLN A 145 -6.16 -9.47 -7.01
CA GLN A 145 -5.31 -8.50 -6.32
C GLN A 145 -6.14 -7.61 -5.40
N THR A 146 -5.76 -7.55 -4.12
CA THR A 146 -6.34 -6.58 -3.17
C THR A 146 -5.65 -5.23 -3.30
N ILE A 147 -6.43 -4.17 -3.53
CA ILE A 147 -5.97 -2.78 -3.65
C ILE A 147 -6.77 -1.91 -2.66
N LEU A 148 -6.08 -1.45 -1.62
CA LEU A 148 -6.63 -0.59 -0.57
C LEU A 148 -6.47 0.89 -0.92
N TYR A 149 -7.44 1.71 -0.55
CA TYR A 149 -7.33 3.16 -0.62
C TYR A 149 -6.67 3.73 0.64
N GLY A 150 -5.55 4.44 0.49
CA GLY A 150 -4.73 5.00 1.58
C GLY A 150 -4.81 6.52 1.73
N GLY A 151 -5.75 7.19 1.05
CA GLY A 151 -5.97 8.64 1.25
C GLY A 151 -6.80 8.96 2.52
N SER A 152 -7.21 10.22 2.67
CA SER A 152 -8.04 10.68 3.80
C SER A 152 -9.46 10.07 3.83
N CYS A 153 -9.56 8.79 4.23
CA CYS A 153 -10.81 8.08 4.48
C CYS A 153 -11.32 8.35 5.91
N LYS A 154 -12.61 8.67 6.00
CA LYS A 154 -13.34 9.01 7.23
C LYS A 154 -14.72 8.35 7.18
N PRO A 155 -15.43 8.19 8.31
CA PRO A 155 -16.78 7.60 8.29
C PRO A 155 -17.73 8.26 7.28
N ALA A 156 -17.64 9.59 7.14
CA ALA A 156 -18.51 10.36 6.26
C ALA A 156 -18.31 10.09 4.75
N ASN A 157 -17.17 9.52 4.32
CA ASN A 157 -16.87 9.27 2.91
C ASN A 157 -16.53 7.81 2.59
N ALA A 158 -16.31 6.96 3.60
CA ALA A 158 -15.90 5.57 3.44
C ALA A 158 -16.86 4.78 2.53
N LYS A 159 -18.18 4.93 2.75
CA LYS A 159 -19.20 4.22 1.96
C LYS A 159 -19.11 4.52 0.45
N GLU A 160 -18.87 5.77 0.08
CA GLU A 160 -18.77 6.14 -1.34
C GLU A 160 -17.45 5.68 -1.97
N LEU A 161 -16.37 5.70 -1.20
CA LEU A 161 -15.05 5.20 -1.62
C LEU A 161 -15.08 3.67 -1.81
N PHE A 162 -15.66 2.94 -0.87
CA PHE A 162 -15.72 1.47 -0.88
C PHE A 162 -16.78 0.91 -1.83
N ALA A 163 -17.73 1.74 -2.30
CA ALA A 163 -18.65 1.36 -3.36
C ALA A 163 -18.01 1.35 -4.77
N GLN A 164 -16.75 1.80 -4.91
CA GLN A 164 -16.05 1.80 -6.19
C GLN A 164 -15.57 0.38 -6.55
N GLU A 165 -15.75 -0.01 -7.82
CA GLU A 165 -15.53 -1.39 -8.31
C GLU A 165 -14.13 -1.96 -8.02
N ASP A 166 -13.09 -1.14 -8.11
CA ASP A 166 -11.71 -1.58 -7.93
C ASP A 166 -11.12 -1.26 -6.53
N VAL A 167 -11.92 -0.70 -5.61
CA VAL A 167 -11.49 -0.34 -4.25
C VAL A 167 -11.84 -1.45 -3.27
N ASP A 168 -10.84 -2.22 -2.85
CA ASP A 168 -11.02 -3.43 -2.03
C ASP A 168 -10.94 -3.17 -0.50
N GLY A 169 -10.98 -1.90 -0.08
CA GLY A 169 -10.93 -1.48 1.32
C GLY A 169 -10.06 -0.25 1.55
N GLY A 170 -9.60 -0.04 2.79
CA GLY A 170 -8.82 1.14 3.16
C GLY A 170 -7.61 0.86 4.04
N LEU A 171 -6.53 1.63 3.82
CA LEU A 171 -5.43 1.78 4.76
C LEU A 171 -5.65 3.08 5.54
N ILE A 172 -6.22 2.98 6.75
CA ILE A 172 -6.76 4.12 7.49
C ILE A 172 -5.71 4.74 8.41
N GLY A 173 -5.39 6.01 8.17
CA GLY A 173 -4.49 6.81 9.02
C GLY A 173 -5.20 7.37 10.25
N GLY A 174 -5.34 8.69 10.35
CA GLY A 174 -5.82 9.38 11.56
C GLY A 174 -7.17 8.89 12.11
N ALA A 175 -8.13 8.50 11.24
CA ALA A 175 -9.43 7.99 11.67
C ALA A 175 -9.35 6.60 12.34
N SER A 176 -8.21 5.91 12.28
CA SER A 176 -7.98 4.66 13.02
C SER A 176 -7.62 4.87 14.49
N LEU A 177 -7.32 6.11 14.89
CA LEU A 177 -6.94 6.45 16.26
C LEU A 177 -8.15 6.67 17.17
N ASP A 178 -9.33 6.90 16.60
CA ASP A 178 -10.60 6.91 17.31
C ASP A 178 -11.35 5.60 17.04
N ALA A 179 -11.74 4.90 18.11
CA ALA A 179 -12.38 3.60 17.99
C ALA A 179 -13.75 3.67 17.30
N SER A 180 -14.51 4.75 17.51
CA SER A 180 -15.84 4.93 16.93
C SER A 180 -15.72 5.19 15.44
N ASP A 181 -14.79 6.05 15.03
CA ASP A 181 -14.51 6.32 13.62
C ASP A 181 -14.02 5.05 12.91
N PHE A 182 -13.11 4.30 13.53
CA PHE A 182 -12.57 3.08 12.93
C PHE A 182 -13.66 2.01 12.74
N ILE A 183 -14.53 1.80 13.73
CA ILE A 183 -15.68 0.89 13.62
C ILE A 183 -16.63 1.34 12.50
N ALA A 184 -16.96 2.63 12.46
CA ALA A 184 -17.87 3.16 11.43
C ALA A 184 -17.32 2.99 10.01
N ILE A 185 -15.99 3.11 9.82
CA ILE A 185 -15.33 2.81 8.55
C ILE A 185 -15.38 1.30 8.25
N MET A 186 -15.15 0.44 9.24
CA MET A 186 -15.24 -1.02 9.06
C MET A 186 -16.65 -1.47 8.63
N GLU A 187 -17.70 -0.84 9.15
CA GLU A 187 -19.10 -1.11 8.79
C GLU A 187 -19.52 -0.51 7.43
N SER A 188 -18.63 0.25 6.78
CA SER A 188 -18.90 0.89 5.49
C SER A 188 -18.50 0.03 4.28
N PHE A 189 -17.86 -1.13 4.50
CA PHE A 189 -17.44 -2.08 3.45
C PHE A 189 -18.39 -3.27 3.37
#